data_AF-A0A4Z1RHM0-F1
#
_entry.id   AF-A0A4Z1RHM0-F1
#
_cell.length_a   1.000
_cell.length_b   1.000
_cell.length_c   1.000
_cell.angle_alpha   90.00
_cell.angle_beta   90.00
_cell.angle_gamma   90.00
#
_symmetry.space_group_name_H-M   'P 1'
#
loop_
_entity.id
_entity.type
_entity.pdbx_description
1 polymer ?
#
loop_
_entity_poly.entity_id
_entity_poly.type
_entity_poly.pdbx_seq_one_letter_code
_entity_poly.pdbx_strand_id
1 'polypeptide(L)'
;MAARRGRSQARRNGGNSGGLPGWAWMIIGIVLTIIVVMLAPRVLKSDGSDGFYRPRANPDAQPALPSSIDEEVAAPAPARRRPAPADTAPLPATEPDYDFYTVLPGQEVPMTDAELAASTRAEEARRQREDAQRRQDAAELASPQTPAAAPSPASTAATTTPATTTAPATTTPTTAATTPAQDTTARYLLQAGSFSASGDAEALKARIALLGLSARVESGNANGRTVYRVRMGPYGTATELADAKAKLQGGGLQALPIKVQ
;
A
#
# COMPACT_ATOMS: atom_id res chain seq x y z
N MET A 1 1.62 -74.46 -21.22
CA MET A 1 0.27 -73.86 -21.26
C MET A 1 -0.11 -73.48 -19.83
N ALA A 2 -0.41 -72.22 -19.54
CA ALA A 2 -0.93 -71.82 -18.23
C ALA A 2 -2.06 -70.80 -18.44
N ALA A 3 -3.28 -71.23 -18.15
CA ALA A 3 -4.50 -70.45 -18.27
C ALA A 3 -4.56 -69.39 -17.16
N ARG A 4 -4.84 -68.13 -17.53
CA ARG A 4 -5.05 -67.03 -16.58
C ARG A 4 -6.54 -66.90 -16.31
N ARG A 5 -6.96 -67.20 -15.07
CA ARG A 5 -8.33 -67.07 -14.59
C ARG A 5 -8.66 -65.58 -14.35
N GLY A 6 -9.64 -65.05 -15.07
CA GLY A 6 -10.12 -63.68 -14.93
C GLY A 6 -10.79 -63.45 -13.58
N ARG A 7 -10.32 -62.44 -12.84
CA ARG A 7 -10.92 -61.98 -11.58
C ARG A 7 -11.86 -60.81 -11.91
N SER A 8 -13.15 -61.10 -11.99
CA SER A 8 -14.21 -60.11 -12.14
C SER A 8 -14.35 -59.32 -10.83
N GLN A 9 -13.88 -58.08 -10.84
CA GLN A 9 -14.08 -57.14 -9.73
C GLN A 9 -15.47 -56.50 -9.84
N ALA A 10 -16.24 -56.61 -8.75
CA ALA A 10 -17.56 -56.01 -8.61
C ALA A 10 -17.46 -54.47 -8.54
N ARG A 11 -18.06 -53.78 -9.52
CA ARG A 11 -18.37 -52.36 -9.41
C ARG A 11 -19.49 -52.17 -8.39
N ARG A 12 -19.15 -51.65 -7.22
CA ARG A 12 -20.12 -51.02 -6.31
C ARG A 12 -20.27 -49.56 -6.69
N ASN A 13 -21.31 -49.26 -7.48
CA ASN A 13 -21.80 -47.90 -7.66
C ASN A 13 -22.66 -47.57 -6.43
N GLY A 14 -22.03 -47.00 -5.40
CA GLY A 14 -22.71 -46.49 -4.21
C GLY A 14 -23.29 -45.11 -4.53
N GLY A 15 -24.62 -45.00 -4.38
CA GLY A 15 -25.46 -43.92 -4.88
C GLY A 15 -24.97 -42.51 -4.57
N ASN A 16 -25.06 -41.67 -5.60
CA ASN A 16 -25.02 -40.22 -5.55
C ASN A 16 -26.24 -39.71 -4.75
N SER A 17 -26.13 -39.68 -3.41
CA SER A 17 -27.15 -39.06 -2.57
C SER A 17 -27.15 -37.55 -2.86
N GLY A 18 -28.22 -37.08 -3.51
CA GLY A 18 -28.47 -35.69 -3.90
C GLY A 18 -28.68 -34.71 -2.73
N GLY A 19 -27.93 -34.88 -1.65
CA GLY A 19 -27.75 -33.86 -0.62
C GLY A 19 -26.55 -33.00 -0.98
N LEU A 20 -26.62 -31.70 -0.67
CA LEU A 20 -25.50 -30.80 -0.91
C LEU A 20 -24.25 -31.36 -0.24
N PRO A 21 -23.10 -31.40 -0.94
CA PRO A 21 -21.86 -31.96 -0.41
C PRO A 21 -21.45 -31.25 0.89
N GLY A 22 -20.76 -31.93 1.80
CA GLY A 22 -20.47 -31.40 3.15
C GLY A 22 -19.78 -30.03 3.18
N TRP A 23 -19.03 -29.68 2.13
CA TRP A 23 -18.43 -28.35 1.98
C TRP A 23 -19.46 -27.24 1.70
N ALA A 24 -20.58 -27.55 1.08
CA ALA A 24 -21.64 -26.59 0.81
C ALA A 24 -22.29 -26.08 2.11
N TRP A 25 -22.43 -26.95 3.13
CA TRP A 25 -22.87 -26.54 4.47
C TRP A 25 -21.87 -25.59 5.14
N MET A 26 -20.57 -25.78 4.93
CA MET A 26 -19.55 -24.87 5.44
C MET A 26 -19.66 -23.47 4.82
N ILE A 27 -19.89 -23.41 3.50
CA ILE A 27 -20.09 -22.15 2.79
C ILE A 27 -21.38 -21.46 3.25
N ILE A 28 -22.48 -22.21 3.41
CA ILE A 28 -23.76 -21.66 3.90
C ILE A 28 -23.58 -21.07 5.30
N GLY A 29 -22.84 -21.75 6.19
CA GLY A 29 -22.53 -21.22 7.52
C GLY A 29 -21.73 -19.92 7.51
N ILE A 30 -20.70 -19.82 6.65
CA ILE A 30 -19.87 -18.61 6.51
C ILE A 30 -20.70 -17.45 5.95
N VAL A 31 -21.57 -17.70 4.97
CA VAL A 31 -22.43 -16.66 4.41
C VAL A 31 -23.42 -16.16 5.46
N LEU A 32 -23.97 -17.05 6.29
CA LEU A 32 -24.91 -16.67 7.35
C LEU A 32 -24.24 -15.82 8.44
N THR A 33 -23.00 -16.14 8.84
CA THR A 33 -22.26 -15.34 9.84
C THR A 33 -21.91 -13.95 9.32
N ILE A 34 -21.50 -13.84 8.04
CA ILE A 34 -21.22 -12.54 7.41
C ILE A 34 -22.48 -11.67 7.38
N ILE A 35 -23.64 -12.25 7.02
CA ILE A 35 -24.92 -11.52 6.99
C ILE A 35 -25.31 -11.02 8.39
N VAL A 36 -25.17 -11.85 9.42
CA VAL A 36 -25.47 -11.46 10.82
C VAL A 36 -24.55 -10.34 11.30
N VAL A 37 -23.24 -10.43 11.03
CA VAL A 37 -22.26 -9.38 11.39
C VAL A 37 -22.56 -8.07 10.67
N MET A 38 -23.04 -8.13 9.42
CA MET A 38 -23.37 -6.92 8.67
C MET A 38 -24.69 -6.28 9.12
N LEU A 39 -25.67 -7.07 9.57
CA LEU A 39 -26.96 -6.56 10.06
C LEU A 39 -26.89 -6.10 11.52
N ALA A 40 -26.08 -6.74 12.37
CA ALA A 40 -25.96 -6.43 13.81
C ALA A 40 -25.77 -4.92 14.14
N PRO A 41 -24.85 -4.17 13.51
CA PRO A 41 -24.70 -2.74 13.81
C PRO A 41 -25.87 -1.90 13.31
N ARG A 42 -26.67 -2.40 12.36
CA ARG A 42 -27.84 -1.68 11.83
C ARG A 42 -29.06 -1.85 12.73
N VAL A 43 -29.22 -3.00 13.38
CA VAL A 43 -30.33 -3.24 14.33
C VAL A 43 -30.04 -2.74 15.75
N LEU A 44 -28.76 -2.57 16.14
CA LEU A 44 -28.38 -2.10 17.48
C LEU A 44 -28.04 -0.60 17.59
N LYS A 45 -27.87 0.16 16.49
CA LYS A 45 -27.59 1.62 16.56
C LYS A 45 -28.84 2.52 16.53
N SER A 46 -30.02 1.97 16.78
CA SER A 46 -31.26 2.73 16.87
C SER A 46 -31.73 2.80 18.32
N ASP A 47 -31.04 3.58 19.14
CA ASP A 47 -31.69 4.52 20.05
C ASP A 47 -30.66 5.48 20.64
N GLY A 48 -31.02 6.76 20.63
CA GLY A 48 -30.20 7.83 21.17
C GLY A 48 -30.04 7.68 22.67
N SER A 49 -28.82 7.43 23.12
CA SER A 49 -28.43 7.65 24.51
C SER A 49 -27.35 8.72 24.54
N ASP A 50 -27.83 9.96 24.50
CA ASP A 50 -27.16 11.11 25.09
C ASP A 50 -26.84 10.75 26.56
N GLY A 51 -25.57 10.43 26.84
CA GLY A 51 -25.21 9.75 28.07
C GLY A 51 -23.80 10.06 28.56
N PHE A 52 -23.74 10.97 29.54
CA PHE A 52 -22.84 10.94 30.70
C PHE A 52 -21.45 11.62 30.64
N TYR A 53 -20.86 11.95 29.48
CA TYR A 53 -19.49 12.53 29.45
C TYR A 53 -19.30 13.82 28.64
N ARG A 54 -20.37 14.55 28.29
CA ARG A 54 -20.22 15.87 27.69
C ARG A 54 -20.58 16.97 28.69
N PRO A 55 -19.65 17.88 29.02
CA PRO A 55 -19.99 19.12 29.71
C PRO A 55 -21.07 19.85 28.90
N ARG A 56 -22.24 20.07 29.50
CA ARG A 56 -23.30 20.87 28.89
C ARG A 56 -22.86 22.32 28.84
N ALA A 57 -23.10 22.99 27.71
CA ALA A 57 -22.95 24.44 27.61
C ALA A 57 -23.89 25.10 28.62
N ASN A 58 -23.35 25.97 29.46
CA ASN A 58 -24.11 26.69 30.48
C ASN A 58 -24.90 27.83 29.78
N PRO A 59 -26.23 27.77 29.69
CA PRO A 59 -27.03 28.78 28.97
C PRO A 59 -27.04 30.15 29.67
N ASP A 60 -26.64 30.19 30.95
CA ASP A 60 -26.59 31.41 31.76
C ASP A 60 -25.20 32.09 31.76
N ALA A 61 -24.29 31.69 30.89
CA ALA A 61 -23.00 32.35 30.72
C ALA A 61 -23.18 33.70 30.01
N GLN A 62 -23.56 34.74 30.75
CA GLN A 62 -23.53 36.11 30.27
C GLN A 62 -22.07 36.62 30.27
N PRO A 63 -21.61 37.24 29.17
CA PRO A 63 -20.28 37.85 29.13
C PRO A 63 -20.21 38.99 30.15
N ALA A 64 -19.16 39.00 30.99
CA ALA A 64 -18.85 40.15 31.82
C ALA A 64 -18.55 41.34 30.88
N LEU A 65 -19.45 42.32 30.90
CA LEU A 65 -19.27 43.59 30.19
C LEU A 65 -18.01 44.28 30.73
N PRO A 66 -17.10 44.74 29.87
CA PRO A 66 -15.98 45.55 30.31
C PRO A 66 -16.55 46.85 30.87
N SER A 67 -16.33 47.09 32.16
CA SER A 67 -16.60 48.36 32.81
C SER A 67 -15.97 49.48 31.99
N SER A 68 -16.83 50.41 31.59
CA SER A 68 -16.54 51.64 30.87
C SER A 68 -15.34 52.38 31.44
N ILE A 69 -14.55 52.89 30.50
CA ILE A 69 -13.49 53.87 30.69
C ILE A 69 -14.15 55.22 31.03
N ASP A 70 -13.52 55.93 31.97
CA ASP A 70 -13.69 57.34 32.38
C ASP A 70 -14.88 57.73 33.28
N GLU A 71 -14.59 58.12 34.53
CA GLU A 71 -14.76 59.51 35.06
C GLU A 71 -14.58 59.55 36.61
N GLU A 72 -13.41 60.05 37.05
CA GLU A 72 -13.19 61.04 38.14
C GLU A 72 -13.42 60.76 39.67
N VAL A 73 -12.39 61.20 40.43
CA VAL A 73 -12.27 61.60 41.87
C VAL A 73 -12.08 60.55 43.00
N ALA A 74 -10.85 60.46 43.53
CA ALA A 74 -10.45 60.72 44.94
C ALA A 74 -9.22 59.90 45.42
N ALA A 75 -8.18 60.59 45.90
CA ALA A 75 -6.93 60.08 46.49
C ALA A 75 -7.09 59.59 47.97
N PRO A 76 -6.03 59.20 48.73
CA PRO A 76 -4.80 58.42 48.50
C PRO A 76 -4.69 57.16 49.45
N ALA A 77 -3.56 56.44 49.38
CA ALA A 77 -3.09 55.20 50.07
C ALA A 77 -3.37 55.05 51.61
N PRO A 78 -3.06 53.91 52.34
CA PRO A 78 -2.20 52.75 51.99
C PRO A 78 -2.59 51.33 52.50
N ALA A 79 -1.85 50.33 51.98
CA ALA A 79 -1.42 49.06 52.62
C ALA A 79 -2.47 48.03 53.11
N ARG A 80 -2.37 46.80 52.56
CA ARG A 80 -2.44 45.50 53.28
C ARG A 80 -1.97 44.38 52.33
N ARG A 81 -0.73 43.94 52.48
CA ARG A 81 -0.32 42.65 53.07
C ARG A 81 -0.97 41.41 52.42
N ARG A 82 -0.16 40.78 51.56
CA ARG A 82 -0.18 39.38 51.14
C ARG A 82 -0.19 38.44 52.34
N PRO A 83 -0.95 37.33 52.33
CA PRO A 83 -0.58 36.12 53.04
C PRO A 83 0.11 35.15 52.07
N ALA A 84 1.29 34.68 52.47
CA ALA A 84 1.93 33.51 51.91
C ALA A 84 1.21 32.24 52.40
N PRO A 85 1.25 31.14 51.64
CA PRO A 85 1.32 29.81 52.22
C PRO A 85 2.79 29.39 52.34
N ALA A 86 3.15 29.00 53.56
CA ALA A 86 4.39 28.29 53.87
C ALA A 86 4.20 26.78 53.62
N ASP A 87 5.35 26.14 53.41
CA ASP A 87 5.66 24.70 53.47
C ASP A 87 5.13 23.77 52.38
N THR A 88 6.02 23.38 51.46
CA THR A 88 6.53 21.99 51.46
C THR A 88 7.95 21.93 50.86
N ALA A 89 8.83 21.21 51.54
CA ALA A 89 10.25 20.97 51.23
C ALA A 89 10.45 20.01 50.01
N PRO A 90 11.67 19.86 49.48
CA PRO A 90 11.96 19.49 48.10
C PRO A 90 12.10 17.99 47.87
N LEU A 91 11.62 17.50 46.72
CA LEU A 91 11.93 16.16 46.21
C LEU A 91 12.21 16.21 44.68
N PRO A 92 13.05 15.28 44.19
CA PRO A 92 14.00 15.53 43.12
C PRO A 92 13.44 15.37 41.71
N ALA A 93 14.22 15.92 40.77
CA ALA A 93 14.11 15.80 39.33
C ALA A 93 13.41 14.52 38.86
N THR A 94 12.33 14.71 38.13
CA THR A 94 11.97 13.81 37.05
C THR A 94 11.57 14.72 35.90
N GLU A 95 12.58 15.15 35.15
CA GLU A 95 12.33 15.60 33.79
C GLU A 95 11.60 14.46 33.07
N PRO A 96 10.43 14.69 32.47
CA PRO A 96 9.90 13.72 31.54
C PRO A 96 10.87 13.66 30.35
N ASP A 97 11.61 12.56 30.22
CA ASP A 97 12.29 12.22 28.98
C ASP A 97 11.21 12.13 27.88
N TYR A 98 11.12 13.19 27.08
CA TYR A 98 10.29 13.22 25.89
C TYR A 98 10.94 12.29 24.85
N ASP A 99 10.38 11.10 24.68
CA ASP A 99 10.75 10.16 23.64
C ASP A 99 10.18 10.62 22.28
N PHE A 100 10.69 11.76 21.80
CA PHE A 100 10.17 12.52 20.65
C PHE A 100 10.41 11.83 19.30
N TYR A 101 11.26 10.80 19.25
CA TYR A 101 11.61 10.09 18.01
C TYR A 101 11.04 8.67 17.91
N THR A 102 10.32 8.21 18.93
CA THR A 102 9.79 6.83 18.97
C THR A 102 8.34 6.74 18.47
N VAL A 103 7.67 7.86 18.20
CA VAL A 103 6.26 7.90 17.73
C VAL A 103 6.11 8.45 16.31
N LEU A 104 6.97 8.02 15.37
CA LEU A 104 6.53 8.01 13.97
C LEU A 104 7.17 6.86 13.16
N PRO A 105 6.75 5.60 13.37
CA PRO A 105 7.02 4.55 12.40
C PRO A 105 6.30 4.92 11.08
N GLY A 106 7.08 5.32 10.07
CA GLY A 106 6.60 5.65 8.72
C GLY A 106 6.73 7.13 8.32
N GLN A 107 7.90 7.74 8.50
CA GLN A 107 8.23 9.04 7.89
C GLN A 107 8.29 8.90 6.36
N GLU A 108 7.16 9.12 5.68
CA GLU A 108 7.08 9.31 4.23
C GLU A 108 7.72 10.67 3.88
N VAL A 109 9.03 10.69 3.56
CA VAL A 109 9.72 11.93 3.17
C VAL A 109 9.35 12.31 1.74
N PRO A 110 8.79 13.51 1.48
CA PRO A 110 8.49 13.97 0.14
C PRO A 110 9.80 14.21 -0.61
N MET A 111 9.97 13.56 -1.77
CA MET A 111 11.17 13.76 -2.58
C MET A 111 11.07 15.09 -3.34
N THR A 112 12.10 15.92 -3.26
CA THR A 112 12.12 17.19 -4.01
C THR A 112 12.35 16.96 -5.50
N ASP A 113 11.96 17.92 -6.35
CA ASP A 113 12.16 17.83 -7.81
C ASP A 113 13.63 17.69 -8.21
N ALA A 114 14.53 18.34 -7.46
CA ALA A 114 15.96 18.26 -7.69
C ALA A 114 16.52 16.86 -7.40
N GLU A 115 16.06 16.22 -6.31
CA GLU A 115 16.47 14.86 -5.94
C GLU A 115 15.91 13.81 -6.90
N LEU A 116 14.70 14.01 -7.41
CA LEU A 116 14.11 13.12 -8.41
C LEU A 116 14.90 13.16 -9.72
N ALA A 117 15.28 14.37 -10.17
CA ALA A 117 16.12 14.55 -11.36
C ALA A 117 17.54 14.00 -11.17
N ALA A 118 18.13 14.16 -9.98
CA ALA A 118 19.44 13.59 -9.66
C ALA A 118 19.40 12.05 -9.63
N SER A 119 18.34 11.47 -9.05
CA SER A 119 18.14 10.01 -9.01
C SER A 119 17.97 9.43 -10.41
N THR A 120 17.18 10.07 -11.26
CA THR A 120 16.99 9.68 -12.67
C THR A 120 18.33 9.66 -13.43
N ARG A 121 19.13 10.74 -13.32
CA ARG A 121 20.46 10.82 -13.95
C ARG A 121 21.44 9.77 -13.42
N ALA A 122 21.39 9.47 -12.11
CA ALA A 122 22.25 8.44 -11.53
C ALA A 122 21.89 7.03 -12.05
N GLU A 123 20.60 6.75 -12.23
CA GLU A 123 20.12 5.48 -12.78
C GLU A 123 20.50 5.32 -14.26
N GLU A 124 20.32 6.36 -15.07
CA GLU A 124 20.74 6.38 -16.48
C GLU A 124 22.25 6.17 -16.63
N ALA A 125 23.07 6.83 -15.80
CA ALA A 125 24.51 6.65 -15.81
C ALA A 125 24.93 5.22 -15.41
N ARG A 126 24.21 4.58 -14.48
CA ARG A 126 24.43 3.17 -14.14
C ARG A 126 24.09 2.25 -15.31
N ARG A 127 22.94 2.45 -15.96
CA ARG A 127 22.54 1.66 -17.14
C ARG A 127 23.55 1.78 -18.27
N GLN A 128 24.05 2.98 -18.56
CA GLN A 128 25.08 3.19 -19.59
C GLN A 128 26.39 2.46 -19.26
N ARG A 129 26.80 2.42 -17.99
CA ARG A 129 28.00 1.68 -17.55
C ARG A 129 27.80 0.18 -17.69
N GLU A 130 26.63 -0.33 -17.32
CA GLU A 130 26.28 -1.75 -17.47
C GLU A 130 26.25 -2.16 -18.95
N ASP A 131 25.69 -1.33 -19.83
CA ASP A 131 25.68 -1.59 -21.28
C ASP A 131 27.10 -1.57 -21.87
N ALA A 132 27.94 -0.63 -21.43
CA ALA A 132 29.34 -0.57 -21.83
C ALA A 132 30.12 -1.82 -21.37
N GLN A 133 29.90 -2.27 -20.14
CA GLN A 133 30.49 -3.52 -19.62
C GLN A 133 29.99 -4.74 -20.41
N ARG A 134 28.68 -4.87 -20.65
CA ARG A 134 28.14 -5.96 -21.48
C ARG A 134 28.73 -6.00 -22.88
N ARG A 135 28.97 -4.83 -23.50
CA ARG A 135 29.63 -4.75 -24.81
C ARG A 135 31.10 -5.17 -24.75
N GLN A 136 31.81 -4.83 -23.67
CA GLN A 136 33.18 -5.27 -23.45
C GLN A 136 33.24 -6.79 -23.25
N ASP A 137 32.38 -7.35 -22.41
CA ASP A 137 32.28 -8.81 -22.18
C ASP A 137 31.91 -9.56 -23.47
N ALA A 138 30.97 -9.03 -24.27
CA ALA A 138 30.59 -9.62 -25.55
C ALA A 138 31.72 -9.54 -26.59
N ALA A 139 32.54 -8.50 -26.58
CA ALA A 139 33.70 -8.38 -27.46
C ALA A 139 34.86 -9.32 -27.04
N GLU A 140 35.04 -9.53 -25.73
CA GLU A 140 35.98 -10.53 -25.19
C GLU A 140 35.56 -11.95 -25.59
N LEU A 141 34.26 -12.28 -25.49
CA LEU A 141 33.70 -13.57 -25.93
C LEU A 141 33.72 -13.79 -27.46
N ALA A 142 33.72 -12.71 -28.25
CA ALA A 142 33.79 -12.76 -29.71
C ALA A 142 35.23 -12.72 -30.26
N SER A 143 36.24 -12.60 -29.40
CA SER A 143 37.64 -12.66 -29.82
C SER A 143 38.03 -14.10 -30.18
N PRO A 144 38.45 -14.39 -31.43
CA PRO A 144 38.77 -15.74 -31.85
C PRO A 144 40.12 -16.16 -31.23
N GLN A 145 40.07 -17.00 -30.21
CA GLN A 145 41.22 -17.86 -29.91
C GLN A 145 41.46 -18.72 -31.16
N THR A 146 42.62 -18.53 -31.79
CA THR A 146 43.10 -19.41 -32.85
C THR A 146 43.84 -20.57 -32.18
N PRO A 147 43.25 -21.77 -32.12
CA PRO A 147 44.03 -22.99 -32.26
C PRO A 147 44.00 -23.47 -33.71
N ALA A 148 45.16 -23.40 -34.35
CA ALA A 148 45.44 -24.20 -35.53
C ALA A 148 45.31 -25.69 -35.19
N ALA A 149 44.54 -26.42 -36.00
CA ALA A 149 44.81 -27.77 -36.52
C ALA A 149 43.49 -28.55 -36.76
N ALA A 150 43.16 -28.75 -38.04
CA ALA A 150 42.35 -29.89 -38.46
C ALA A 150 43.12 -31.20 -38.18
N PRO A 151 42.41 -32.32 -37.92
CA PRO A 151 42.01 -33.13 -39.07
C PRO A 151 40.56 -33.59 -39.01
N SER A 152 39.98 -33.71 -40.20
CA SER A 152 38.78 -34.49 -40.47
C SER A 152 39.06 -35.98 -40.23
N PRO A 153 38.03 -36.78 -39.90
CA PRO A 153 37.56 -37.66 -40.97
C PRO A 153 36.04 -37.67 -41.16
N ALA A 154 35.73 -37.93 -42.42
CA ALA A 154 34.46 -38.22 -43.07
C ALA A 154 33.42 -39.05 -42.30
N SER A 155 32.17 -38.63 -42.49
CA SER A 155 31.04 -39.41 -43.04
C SER A 155 30.65 -40.74 -42.38
N THR A 156 29.46 -40.73 -41.77
CA THR A 156 28.47 -41.78 -42.01
C THR A 156 27.10 -41.13 -42.09
N ALA A 157 26.52 -41.21 -43.28
CA ALA A 157 25.10 -41.00 -43.52
C ALA A 157 24.29 -42.08 -42.81
N ALA A 158 23.26 -41.67 -42.08
CA ALA A 158 22.06 -42.49 -41.89
C ALA A 158 20.85 -41.56 -41.90
N THR A 159 20.26 -41.49 -43.09
CA THR A 159 18.87 -41.10 -43.34
C THR A 159 17.92 -41.72 -42.32
N THR A 160 17.14 -40.91 -41.62
CA THR A 160 15.68 -41.07 -41.51
C THR A 160 15.05 -39.74 -41.06
N THR A 161 14.03 -39.32 -41.80
CA THR A 161 13.17 -38.16 -41.59
C THR A 161 11.82 -38.60 -42.18
N PRO A 162 10.65 -38.09 -41.78
CA PRO A 162 10.16 -37.66 -40.46
C PRO A 162 8.75 -38.25 -40.14
N ALA A 163 8.28 -37.95 -38.92
CA ALA A 163 6.87 -37.81 -38.52
C ALA A 163 6.06 -39.13 -38.43
N THR A 164 5.20 -39.36 -37.44
CA THR A 164 4.27 -38.46 -36.74
C THR A 164 3.78 -39.20 -35.48
N THR A 165 3.27 -38.44 -34.51
CA THR A 165 2.13 -38.78 -33.61
C THR A 165 2.47 -38.75 -32.11
N THR A 166 2.28 -37.54 -31.58
CA THR A 166 1.38 -37.29 -30.43
C THR A 166 1.87 -37.68 -29.04
N ALA A 167 2.41 -36.68 -28.34
CA ALA A 167 2.14 -36.51 -26.92
C ALA A 167 1.75 -35.05 -26.69
N PRO A 168 0.48 -34.74 -26.39
CA PRO A 168 0.09 -33.39 -26.03
C PRO A 168 0.73 -33.05 -24.69
N ALA A 169 1.66 -32.10 -24.76
CA ALA A 169 2.01 -31.25 -23.65
C ALA A 169 0.70 -30.72 -23.04
N THR A 170 0.33 -31.21 -21.87
CA THR A 170 -0.47 -30.43 -20.93
C THR A 170 0.48 -29.93 -19.87
N THR A 171 1.30 -28.97 -20.29
CA THR A 171 1.69 -27.87 -19.41
C THR A 171 0.38 -27.20 -19.01
N THR A 172 -0.20 -27.61 -17.89
CA THR A 172 -1.16 -26.75 -17.22
C THR A 172 -0.47 -25.41 -17.02
N PRO A 173 -1.00 -24.29 -17.55
CA PRO A 173 -0.64 -23.00 -17.03
C PRO A 173 -1.17 -23.04 -15.61
N THR A 174 -0.30 -23.35 -14.66
CA THR A 174 -0.48 -22.84 -13.31
C THR A 174 -0.50 -21.34 -13.49
N THR A 175 -1.70 -20.79 -13.71
CA THR A 175 -2.03 -19.42 -13.32
C THR A 175 -1.89 -19.44 -11.80
N ALA A 176 -0.64 -19.40 -11.37
CA ALA A 176 -0.25 -18.77 -10.15
C ALA A 176 -1.03 -17.46 -10.18
N ALA A 177 -1.91 -17.31 -9.22
CA ALA A 177 -2.39 -15.99 -8.87
C ALA A 177 -1.12 -15.16 -8.64
N THR A 178 -0.74 -14.39 -9.64
CA THR A 178 0.11 -13.23 -9.49
C THR A 178 -0.75 -12.24 -8.71
N THR A 179 -1.00 -12.54 -7.43
CA THR A 179 -1.02 -11.49 -6.43
C THR A 179 0.27 -10.74 -6.71
N PRO A 180 0.22 -9.46 -7.14
CA PRO A 180 1.45 -8.72 -7.36
C PRO A 180 2.18 -8.78 -6.05
N ALA A 181 3.29 -9.54 -6.05
CA ALA A 181 4.20 -9.60 -4.93
C ALA A 181 4.49 -8.13 -4.59
N GLN A 182 4.21 -7.79 -3.35
CA GLN A 182 4.71 -6.58 -2.75
C GLN A 182 6.22 -6.81 -2.63
N ASP A 183 6.95 -6.65 -3.74
CA ASP A 183 8.41 -6.66 -3.74
C ASP A 183 8.84 -5.50 -2.87
N THR A 184 9.35 -5.83 -1.69
CA THR A 184 9.94 -4.90 -0.72
C THR A 184 11.30 -4.39 -1.24
N THR A 185 11.32 -3.86 -2.46
CA THR A 185 12.45 -3.17 -3.08
C THR A 185 12.03 -1.71 -3.21
N ALA A 186 12.48 -0.86 -2.29
CA ALA A 186 12.29 0.61 -2.26
C ALA A 186 11.25 1.12 -3.27
N ARG A 187 9.97 0.96 -2.93
CA ARG A 187 8.85 1.20 -3.86
C ARG A 187 8.59 2.71 -3.92
N TYR A 188 8.64 3.27 -5.11
CA TYR A 188 8.27 4.67 -5.34
C TYR A 188 6.75 4.79 -5.51
N LEU A 189 6.09 5.67 -4.77
CA LEU A 189 4.66 5.94 -4.89
C LEU A 189 4.42 7.41 -5.23
N LEU A 190 3.28 7.68 -5.85
CA LEU A 190 2.87 9.04 -6.18
C LEU A 190 1.49 9.29 -5.57
N GLN A 191 1.41 10.17 -4.58
CA GLN A 191 0.15 10.53 -3.93
C GLN A 191 -0.46 11.74 -4.65
N ALA A 192 -1.60 11.53 -5.31
CA ALA A 192 -2.29 12.58 -6.07
C ALA A 192 -3.16 13.49 -5.17
N GLY A 193 -3.53 13.02 -3.98
CA GLY A 193 -4.27 13.83 -3.01
C GLY A 193 -4.89 13.02 -1.87
N SER A 194 -5.48 13.74 -0.92
CA SER A 194 -6.24 13.16 0.19
C SER A 194 -7.52 13.96 0.42
N PHE A 195 -8.67 13.27 0.40
CA PHE A 195 -9.99 13.88 0.48
C PHE A 195 -10.72 13.39 1.73
N SER A 196 -11.60 14.21 2.29
CA SER A 196 -12.46 13.80 3.41
C SER A 196 -13.71 13.04 2.94
N ALA A 197 -14.12 13.23 1.68
CA ALA A 197 -15.23 12.53 1.04
C ALA A 197 -14.72 11.50 0.01
N SER A 198 -15.37 10.34 -0.04
CA SER A 198 -15.04 9.29 -1.01
C SER A 198 -15.35 9.70 -2.44
N GLY A 199 -16.43 10.48 -2.65
CA GLY A 199 -16.83 10.96 -3.96
C GLY A 199 -15.75 11.82 -4.65
N ASP A 200 -15.11 12.73 -3.91
CA ASP A 200 -14.03 13.57 -4.43
C ASP A 200 -12.80 12.73 -4.81
N ALA A 201 -12.48 11.72 -4.00
CA ALA A 201 -11.37 10.81 -4.26
C ALA A 201 -11.61 9.95 -5.52
N GLU A 202 -12.82 9.42 -5.70
CA GLU A 202 -13.18 8.67 -6.91
C GLU A 202 -13.25 9.57 -8.15
N ALA A 203 -13.70 10.82 -8.02
CA ALA A 203 -13.68 11.78 -9.12
C ALA A 203 -12.24 12.14 -9.55
N LEU A 204 -11.29 12.22 -8.60
CA LEU A 204 -9.88 12.40 -8.93
C LEU A 204 -9.33 11.15 -9.64
N LYS A 205 -9.61 9.96 -9.11
CA LYS A 205 -9.21 8.69 -9.73
C LYS A 205 -9.75 8.54 -11.17
N ALA A 206 -10.99 8.95 -11.42
CA ALA A 206 -11.55 8.97 -12.76
C ALA A 206 -10.80 9.91 -13.70
N ARG A 207 -10.46 11.13 -13.24
CA ARG A 207 -9.64 12.07 -14.02
C ARG A 207 -8.26 11.52 -14.33
N ILE A 208 -7.63 10.86 -13.36
CA ILE A 208 -6.34 10.19 -13.55
C ILE A 208 -6.46 9.04 -14.57
N ALA A 209 -7.54 8.26 -14.50
CA ALA A 209 -7.83 7.20 -15.46
C ALA A 209 -8.03 7.71 -16.89
N LEU A 210 -8.63 8.90 -17.07
CA LEU A 210 -8.76 9.56 -18.38
C LEU A 210 -7.41 9.97 -18.97
N LEU A 211 -6.41 10.26 -18.14
CA LEU A 211 -5.03 10.49 -18.57
C LEU A 211 -4.29 9.18 -18.91
N GLY A 212 -4.95 8.03 -18.77
CA GLY A 212 -4.36 6.71 -18.98
C GLY A 212 -3.48 6.23 -17.82
N LEU A 213 -3.56 6.87 -16.65
CA LEU A 213 -2.82 6.44 -15.45
C LEU A 213 -3.76 5.70 -14.50
N SER A 214 -3.21 4.71 -13.77
CA SER A 214 -3.97 3.95 -12.78
C SER A 214 -3.76 4.52 -11.36
N ALA A 215 -4.87 4.86 -10.69
CA ALA A 215 -4.87 5.26 -9.28
C ALA A 215 -5.79 4.37 -8.43
N ARG A 216 -5.42 4.20 -7.15
CA ARG A 216 -6.21 3.53 -6.11
C ARG A 216 -6.61 4.52 -5.04
N VAL A 217 -7.84 4.37 -4.54
CA VAL A 217 -8.35 5.12 -3.38
C VAL A 217 -8.20 4.23 -2.16
N GLU A 218 -7.56 4.75 -1.12
CA GLU A 218 -7.38 4.08 0.16
C GLU A 218 -8.11 4.85 1.25
N SER A 219 -9.00 4.18 1.98
CA SER A 219 -9.59 4.74 3.20
C SER A 219 -8.62 4.52 4.37
N GLY A 220 -8.28 5.59 5.07
CA GLY A 220 -7.51 5.54 6.32
C GLY A 220 -8.07 6.51 7.35
N ASN A 221 -7.63 6.38 8.59
CA ASN A 221 -7.89 7.39 9.61
C ASN A 221 -6.63 8.24 9.80
N ALA A 222 -6.75 9.55 9.65
CA ALA A 222 -5.70 10.52 9.96
C ALA A 222 -6.26 11.45 11.04
N ASN A 223 -5.57 11.57 12.17
CA ASN A 223 -5.97 12.44 13.28
C ASN A 223 -7.41 12.18 13.78
N GLY A 224 -7.84 10.91 13.81
CA GLY A 224 -9.20 10.54 14.24
C GLY A 224 -10.32 10.81 13.22
N ARG A 225 -9.99 11.28 12.00
CA ARG A 225 -10.95 11.50 10.91
C ARG A 225 -10.70 10.54 9.75
N THR A 226 -11.77 10.03 9.14
CA THR A 226 -11.69 9.22 7.92
C THR A 226 -11.26 10.08 6.74
N VAL A 227 -10.21 9.64 6.05
CA VAL A 227 -9.60 10.29 4.90
C VAL A 227 -9.41 9.27 3.79
N TYR A 228 -9.67 9.68 2.56
CA TYR A 228 -9.54 8.91 1.33
C TYR A 228 -8.30 9.40 0.57
N ARG A 229 -7.25 8.60 0.53
CA ARG A 229 -5.98 8.92 -0.15
C ARG A 229 -5.99 8.35 -1.56
N VAL A 230 -5.71 9.17 -2.55
CA VAL A 230 -5.58 8.73 -3.94
C VAL A 230 -4.09 8.53 -4.22
N ARG A 231 -3.70 7.27 -4.39
CA ARG A 231 -2.30 6.85 -4.58
C ARG A 231 -2.14 6.18 -5.95
N MET A 232 -0.98 6.36 -6.56
CA MET A 232 -0.61 5.77 -7.86
C MET A 232 0.74 5.09 -7.76
N GLY A 233 0.94 4.07 -8.58
CA GLY A 233 2.12 3.22 -8.48
C GLY A 233 2.03 2.32 -7.26
N PRO A 234 2.74 1.19 -7.29
CA PRO A 234 4.19 1.24 -7.11
C PRO A 234 4.96 1.38 -8.41
N TYR A 235 5.88 2.34 -8.47
CA TYR A 235 6.83 2.53 -9.55
C TYR A 235 8.17 1.91 -9.17
N GLY A 236 8.81 1.25 -10.13
CA GLY A 236 10.07 0.54 -9.91
C GLY A 236 11.30 1.44 -9.93
N THR A 237 11.20 2.61 -10.59
CA THR A 237 12.32 3.51 -10.85
C THR A 237 11.94 4.96 -10.58
N ALA A 238 12.95 5.81 -10.36
CA ALA A 238 12.75 7.25 -10.22
C ALA A 238 12.24 7.89 -11.52
N THR A 239 12.72 7.39 -12.67
CA THR A 239 12.33 7.86 -14.01
C THR A 239 10.83 7.65 -14.25
N GLU A 240 10.31 6.46 -13.95
CA GLU A 240 8.90 6.13 -14.17
C GLU A 240 7.97 6.99 -13.29
N LEU A 241 8.37 7.26 -12.05
CA LEU A 241 7.65 8.19 -11.18
C LEU A 241 7.66 9.62 -11.74
N ALA A 242 8.79 10.08 -12.31
CA ALA A 242 8.90 11.40 -12.89
C ALA A 242 8.00 11.55 -14.13
N ASP A 243 7.96 10.54 -14.99
CA ASP A 243 7.06 10.49 -16.16
C ASP A 243 5.58 10.52 -15.74
N ALA A 244 5.22 9.73 -14.72
CA ALA A 244 3.86 9.74 -14.19
C ALA A 244 3.47 11.11 -13.62
N LYS A 245 4.38 11.74 -12.86
CA LYS A 245 4.20 13.10 -12.35
C LYS A 245 4.02 14.13 -13.47
N ALA A 246 4.83 14.06 -14.51
CA ALA A 246 4.74 14.98 -15.66
C ALA A 246 3.39 14.86 -16.39
N LYS A 247 2.89 13.63 -16.60
CA LYS A 247 1.58 13.40 -17.23
C LYS A 247 0.43 13.98 -16.40
N LEU A 248 0.48 13.84 -15.08
CA LEU A 248 -0.52 14.42 -14.17
C LEU A 248 -0.49 15.94 -14.19
N GLN A 249 0.70 16.54 -14.18
CA GLN A 249 0.86 17.99 -14.29
C GLN A 249 0.33 18.51 -15.63
N GLY A 250 0.54 17.79 -16.74
CA GLY A 250 -0.06 18.09 -18.04
C GLY A 250 -1.59 18.06 -18.02
N GLY A 251 -2.19 17.26 -17.15
CA GLY A 251 -3.64 17.23 -16.87
C GLY A 251 -4.10 18.23 -15.79
N GLY A 252 -3.23 19.10 -15.29
CA GLY A 252 -3.51 20.07 -14.23
C GLY A 252 -3.64 19.47 -12.83
N LEU A 253 -3.18 18.23 -12.63
CA LEU A 253 -3.24 17.51 -11.36
C LEU A 253 -1.87 17.55 -10.66
N GLN A 254 -1.87 17.98 -9.40
CA GLN A 254 -0.67 17.96 -8.56
C GLN A 254 -0.47 16.56 -7.97
N ALA A 255 0.78 16.14 -7.82
CA ALA A 255 1.08 14.89 -7.13
C ALA A 255 2.39 14.95 -6.35
N LEU A 256 2.40 14.32 -5.18
CA LEU A 256 3.55 14.25 -4.27
C LEU A 256 4.29 12.92 -4.47
N PRO A 257 5.57 12.94 -4.90
CA PRO A 257 6.37 11.74 -4.97
C PRO A 257 6.81 11.31 -3.57
N ILE A 258 6.55 10.05 -3.24
CA ILE A 258 6.86 9.43 -1.96
C ILE A 258 7.77 8.24 -2.24
N LYS A 259 8.92 8.19 -1.56
CA LYS A 259 9.76 7.00 -1.55
C LYS A 259 9.45 6.22 -0.28
N VAL A 260 8.90 5.02 -0.42
CA VAL A 260 8.68 4.13 0.73
C VAL A 260 9.96 3.33 0.94
N GLN A 261 10.55 3.49 2.12
CA GLN A 261 11.77 2.81 2.57
C GLN A 261 11.42 1.74 3.58
#